data_AF-A0AA97I1Q9-F1
#
_entry.id   AF-A0AA97I1Q9-F1
#
_cell.length_a   1.000
_cell.length_b   1.000
_cell.length_c   1.000
_cell.angle_alpha   90.00
_cell.angle_beta   90.00
_cell.angle_gamma   90.00
#
_symmetry.space_group_name_H-M   'P 1'
#
loop_
_entity.id
_entity.type
_entity.pdbx_description
1 polymer ?
#
loop_
_entity_poly.entity_id
_entity_poly.type
_entity_poly.pdbx_seq_one_letter_code
_entity_poly.pdbx_strand_id
1 'polypeptide(L)'
;MANLRDIVVKTETVTVGDAEFSVGPLTAADILGIYGVHRDAISVVFERNQDGLEESDLFLDVIATFPEIVAEVIARASGDLSEEAISVARRLDVGVQLMALEKIGNLTVESAGGLGNLVALVQRLMAGLGQKTVEAKSHLSASSAASENNAPS
;
A
#
# COMPACT_ATOMS: atom_id res chain seq x y z
N MET A 1 24.70 -22.92 1.82
CA MET A 1 24.33 -21.52 2.15
C MET A 1 23.53 -21.02 0.95
N ALA A 2 22.28 -20.61 1.13
CA ALA A 2 21.46 -20.08 0.03
C ALA A 2 21.97 -18.68 -0.38
N ASN A 3 22.09 -18.42 -1.68
CA ASN A 3 22.36 -17.07 -2.20
C ASN A 3 21.04 -16.28 -2.24
N LEU A 4 21.09 -14.94 -2.19
CA LEU A 4 19.90 -14.11 -2.38
C LEU A 4 19.20 -14.37 -3.73
N ARG A 5 19.96 -14.82 -4.74
CA ARG A 5 19.42 -15.23 -6.05
C ARG A 5 18.63 -16.54 -6.02
N ASP A 6 18.80 -17.33 -4.97
CA ASP A 6 18.12 -18.62 -4.80
C ASP A 6 16.84 -18.47 -3.94
N ILE A 7 16.57 -17.26 -3.43
CA ILE A 7 15.36 -16.98 -2.65
C ILE A 7 14.20 -16.76 -3.63
N VAL A 8 13.36 -17.78 -3.75
CA VAL A 8 12.11 -17.70 -4.50
C VAL A 8 11.04 -17.13 -3.57
N VAL A 9 10.51 -15.96 -3.92
CA VAL A 9 9.34 -15.40 -3.24
C VAL A 9 8.13 -16.25 -3.63
N LYS A 10 7.35 -16.68 -2.63
CA LYS A 10 6.12 -17.45 -2.85
C LYS A 10 5.12 -16.58 -3.60
N THR A 11 4.55 -17.13 -4.68
CA THR A 11 3.49 -16.50 -5.47
C THR A 11 2.30 -17.43 -5.59
N GLU A 12 1.12 -16.86 -5.82
CA GLU A 12 -0.10 -17.60 -6.14
C GLU A 12 -0.69 -17.13 -7.47
N THR A 13 -1.39 -18.03 -8.15
CA THR A 13 -2.06 -17.74 -9.42
C THR A 13 -3.51 -17.34 -9.20
N VAL A 14 -3.95 -16.30 -9.91
CA VAL A 14 -5.33 -15.84 -10.03
C VAL A 14 -5.82 -16.18 -11.44
N THR A 15 -6.96 -16.85 -11.54
CA THR A 15 -7.56 -17.26 -12.82
C THR A 15 -8.69 -16.32 -13.21
N VAL A 16 -8.72 -15.89 -14.47
CA VAL A 16 -9.69 -14.96 -15.05
C VAL A 16 -10.20 -15.52 -16.38
N GLY A 17 -11.28 -16.30 -16.33
CA GLY A 17 -11.74 -17.04 -17.51
C GLY A 17 -10.66 -18.00 -18.01
N ASP A 18 -10.19 -17.78 -19.24
CA ASP A 18 -9.11 -18.57 -19.87
C ASP A 18 -7.70 -17.98 -19.65
N ALA A 19 -7.60 -16.85 -18.96
CA ALA A 19 -6.34 -16.18 -18.65
C ALA A 19 -5.94 -16.38 -17.18
N GLU A 20 -4.67 -16.20 -16.88
CA GLU A 20 -4.15 -16.26 -15.52
C GLU A 20 -3.03 -15.24 -15.31
N PHE A 21 -2.87 -14.79 -14.07
CA PHE A 21 -1.74 -13.97 -13.65
C PHE A 21 -1.28 -14.37 -12.24
N SER A 22 -0.03 -14.10 -11.91
CA SER A 22 0.54 -14.41 -10.60
C SER A 22 0.59 -13.17 -9.70
N VAL A 23 0.39 -13.39 -8.40
CA VAL A 23 0.51 -12.36 -7.35
C VAL A 23 1.43 -12.85 -6.24
N GLY A 24 2.18 -11.94 -5.66
CA GLY A 24 3.09 -12.16 -4.52
C GLY A 24 2.66 -11.40 -3.26
N PRO A 25 3.43 -11.51 -2.17
CA PRO A 25 3.25 -10.70 -0.98
C PRO A 25 3.57 -9.22 -1.27
N LEU A 26 2.90 -8.32 -0.57
CA LEU A 26 3.28 -6.91 -0.56
C LEU A 26 4.55 -6.71 0.26
N THR A 27 5.50 -5.94 -0.28
CA THR A 27 6.68 -5.52 0.47
C THR A 27 6.37 -4.32 1.36
N ALA A 28 7.25 -4.02 2.32
CA ALA A 28 7.13 -2.80 3.12
C ALA A 28 7.14 -1.52 2.24
N ALA A 29 7.87 -1.53 1.12
CA ALA A 29 7.89 -0.42 0.17
C ALA A 29 6.55 -0.28 -0.56
N ASP A 30 5.88 -1.38 -0.88
CA ASP A 30 4.55 -1.38 -1.50
C ASP A 30 3.50 -0.81 -0.55
N ILE A 31 3.49 -1.29 0.70
CA ILE A 31 2.59 -0.79 1.75
C ILE A 31 2.77 0.71 1.95
N LEU A 32 4.03 1.18 2.03
CA LEU A 32 4.33 2.61 2.12
C LEU A 32 3.89 3.39 0.89
N GLY A 33 4.09 2.83 -0.31
CA GLY A 33 3.68 3.46 -1.57
C GLY A 33 2.17 3.66 -1.64
N ILE A 34 1.41 2.61 -1.34
CA ILE A 34 -0.05 2.64 -1.26
C ILE A 34 -0.50 3.68 -0.23
N TYR A 35 0.09 3.65 0.98
CA TYR A 35 -0.27 4.61 2.01
C TYR A 35 0.06 6.06 1.63
N GLY A 36 1.20 6.30 0.99
CA GLY A 36 1.62 7.63 0.57
C GLY A 36 0.70 8.25 -0.48
N VAL A 37 0.21 7.44 -1.42
CA VAL A 37 -0.70 7.89 -2.50
C VAL A 37 -2.13 8.03 -2.00
N HIS A 38 -2.61 7.08 -1.19
CA HIS A 38 -4.03 6.96 -0.83
C HIS A 38 -4.32 7.29 0.63
N ARG A 39 -3.48 8.10 1.26
CA ARG A 39 -3.56 8.41 2.70
C ARG A 39 -4.96 8.78 3.15
N ASP A 40 -5.59 9.72 2.46
CA ASP A 40 -6.90 10.26 2.86
C ASP A 40 -7.99 9.19 2.75
N ALA A 41 -7.95 8.40 1.68
CA ALA A 41 -8.85 7.27 1.48
C ALA A 41 -8.69 6.20 2.57
N ILE A 42 -7.46 5.81 2.88
CA ILE A 42 -7.15 4.83 3.92
C ILE A 42 -7.59 5.33 5.31
N SER A 43 -7.40 6.62 5.60
CA SER A 43 -7.90 7.24 6.83
C SER A 43 -9.43 7.13 6.95
N VAL A 44 -10.17 7.36 5.86
CA VAL A 44 -11.63 7.21 5.84
C VAL A 44 -12.05 5.76 6.09
N VAL A 45 -11.37 4.77 5.49
CA VAL A 45 -11.63 3.35 5.78
C VAL A 45 -11.42 3.09 7.28
N PHE A 46 -10.27 3.50 7.82
CA PHE A 46 -9.91 3.23 9.20
C PHE A 46 -10.88 3.86 10.20
N GLU A 47 -11.29 5.12 9.97
CA GLU A 47 -12.26 5.82 10.80
C GLU A 47 -13.65 5.15 10.76
N ARG A 48 -14.10 4.70 9.58
CA ARG A 48 -15.39 4.01 9.43
C ARG A 48 -15.41 2.62 10.06
N ASN A 49 -14.25 1.98 10.17
CA ASN A 49 -14.12 0.59 10.61
C ASN A 49 -13.55 0.49 12.04
N GLN A 50 -13.43 1.59 12.78
CA GLN A 50 -12.92 1.61 14.16
C GLN A 50 -13.80 0.83 15.16
N ASP A 51 -15.09 0.65 14.85
CA ASP A 51 -16.06 0.03 15.74
C ASP A 51 -16.13 -1.52 15.62
N GLY A 52 -15.19 -2.13 14.89
CA GLY A 52 -15.05 -3.58 14.81
C GLY A 52 -15.91 -4.20 13.72
N LEU A 53 -15.34 -4.33 12.52
CA LEU A 53 -15.89 -5.13 11.43
C LEU A 53 -15.11 -6.43 11.27
N GLU A 54 -15.80 -7.48 10.82
CA GLU A 54 -15.14 -8.72 10.40
C GLU A 54 -14.28 -8.45 9.15
N GLU A 55 -13.14 -9.14 9.03
CA GLU A 55 -12.16 -8.91 7.97
C GLU A 55 -12.77 -8.97 6.56
N SER A 56 -13.80 -9.79 6.36
CA SER A 56 -14.53 -9.92 5.09
C SER A 56 -15.28 -8.64 4.67
N ASP A 57 -15.83 -7.90 5.63
CA ASP A 57 -16.60 -6.69 5.36
C ASP A 57 -15.69 -5.52 5.00
N LEU A 58 -14.48 -5.50 5.57
CA LEU A 58 -13.45 -4.53 5.24
C LEU A 58 -13.01 -4.64 3.78
N PHE A 59 -12.81 -5.85 3.25
CA PHE A 59 -12.43 -6.03 1.84
C PHE A 59 -13.51 -5.54 0.87
N LEU A 60 -14.77 -5.84 1.15
CA LEU A 60 -15.89 -5.39 0.34
C LEU A 60 -16.05 -3.87 0.38
N ASP A 61 -15.92 -3.26 1.56
CA ASP A 61 -15.98 -1.80 1.72
C ASP A 61 -14.83 -1.10 0.99
N VAL A 62 -13.62 -1.64 1.07
CA VAL A 62 -12.45 -1.10 0.33
C VAL A 62 -12.63 -1.22 -1.17
N ILE A 63 -13.13 -2.35 -1.69
CA ILE A 63 -13.39 -2.52 -3.13
C ILE A 63 -14.47 -1.55 -3.60
N ALA A 64 -15.56 -1.42 -2.85
CA ALA A 64 -16.68 -0.56 -3.24
C ALA A 64 -16.32 0.93 -3.13
N THR A 65 -15.57 1.32 -2.10
CA THR A 65 -15.29 2.73 -1.81
C THR A 65 -14.00 3.21 -2.48
N PHE A 66 -13.01 2.34 -2.66
CA PHE A 66 -11.67 2.70 -3.13
C PHE A 66 -11.12 1.72 -4.18
N PRO A 67 -11.77 1.60 -5.36
CA PRO A 67 -11.34 0.68 -6.41
C PRO A 67 -9.93 0.99 -6.94
N GLU A 68 -9.47 2.23 -6.83
CA GLU A 68 -8.10 2.62 -7.20
C GLU A 68 -7.04 2.00 -6.27
N ILE A 69 -7.33 1.90 -4.96
CA ILE A 69 -6.44 1.23 -4.01
C ILE A 69 -6.31 -0.25 -4.37
N VAL A 70 -7.44 -0.90 -4.68
CA VAL A 70 -7.47 -2.31 -5.05
C VAL A 70 -6.67 -2.57 -6.32
N ALA A 71 -6.86 -1.75 -7.35
CA ALA A 71 -6.12 -1.87 -8.60
C ALA A 71 -4.60 -1.72 -8.39
N GLU A 72 -4.19 -0.74 -7.56
CA GLU A 72 -2.78 -0.54 -7.25
C GLU A 72 -2.19 -1.70 -6.42
N VAL A 73 -2.94 -2.22 -5.43
CA VAL A 73 -2.52 -3.40 -4.64
C VAL A 73 -2.25 -4.59 -5.54
N ILE A 74 -3.17 -4.89 -6.47
CA ILE A 74 -3.03 -6.01 -7.40
C ILE A 74 -1.83 -5.80 -8.33
N ALA A 75 -1.66 -4.59 -8.88
CA ALA A 75 -0.54 -4.26 -9.77
C ALA A 75 0.83 -4.37 -9.05
N ARG A 76 0.92 -3.90 -7.80
CA ARG A 76 2.13 -4.06 -6.99
C ARG A 76 2.43 -5.54 -6.72
N ALA A 77 1.42 -6.30 -6.32
CA ALA A 77 1.57 -7.70 -6.02
C ALA A 77 1.88 -8.57 -7.25
N SER A 78 1.45 -8.17 -8.45
CA SER A 78 1.82 -8.86 -9.69
C SER A 78 3.25 -8.56 -10.15
N GLY A 79 3.92 -7.58 -9.53
CA GLY A 79 5.24 -7.12 -9.93
C GLY A 79 5.24 -6.19 -11.15
N ASP A 80 4.06 -5.72 -11.59
CA ASP A 80 3.89 -4.80 -12.72
C ASP A 80 3.08 -3.58 -12.29
N LEU A 81 3.79 -2.49 -11.97
CA LEU A 81 3.20 -1.20 -11.56
C LEU A 81 3.00 -0.23 -12.74
N SER A 82 2.91 -0.74 -13.97
CA SER A 82 2.59 0.11 -15.13
C SER A 82 1.16 0.65 -15.07
N GLU A 83 0.91 1.79 -15.71
CA GLU A 83 -0.45 2.33 -15.85
C GLU A 83 -1.41 1.35 -16.52
N GLU A 84 -0.88 0.54 -17.45
CA GLU A 84 -1.62 -0.52 -18.13
C GLU A 84 -2.06 -1.61 -17.14
N ALA A 85 -1.15 -2.11 -16.32
CA ALA A 85 -1.46 -3.13 -15.31
C ALA A 85 -2.51 -2.64 -14.29
N ILE A 86 -2.38 -1.39 -13.82
CA ILE A 86 -3.38 -0.76 -12.93
C ILE A 86 -4.74 -0.64 -13.65
N SER A 87 -4.74 -0.24 -14.93
CA SER A 87 -5.97 -0.15 -15.71
C SER A 87 -6.63 -1.52 -15.92
N VAL A 88 -5.85 -2.58 -16.11
CA VAL A 88 -6.37 -3.96 -16.22
C VAL A 88 -6.95 -4.40 -14.89
N ALA A 89 -6.21 -4.26 -13.80
CA ALA A 89 -6.64 -4.66 -12.46
C ALA A 89 -7.97 -4.00 -12.05
N ARG A 90 -8.16 -2.73 -12.39
CA ARG A 90 -9.39 -1.97 -12.13
C ARG A 90 -10.63 -2.49 -12.87
N ARG A 91 -10.43 -3.13 -14.02
CA ARG A 91 -11.51 -3.66 -14.88
C ARG A 91 -11.83 -5.13 -14.60
N LEU A 92 -11.06 -5.78 -13.73
CA LEU A 92 -11.39 -7.12 -13.26
C LEU A 92 -12.76 -7.09 -12.59
N ASP A 93 -13.51 -8.19 -12.73
CA ASP A 93 -14.74 -8.37 -12.00
C ASP A 93 -14.47 -8.47 -10.50
N VAL A 94 -15.46 -8.08 -9.70
CA VAL A 94 -15.35 -8.01 -8.24
C VAL A 94 -14.92 -9.35 -7.64
N GLY A 95 -15.38 -10.47 -8.20
CA GLY A 95 -15.00 -11.81 -7.74
C GLY A 95 -13.51 -12.08 -7.90
N VAL A 96 -12.92 -11.71 -9.04
CA VAL A 96 -11.47 -11.84 -9.29
C VAL A 96 -10.68 -10.87 -8.42
N GLN A 97 -11.15 -9.64 -8.22
CA GLN A 97 -10.49 -8.68 -7.33
C GLN A 97 -10.44 -9.19 -5.89
N LEU A 98 -11.55 -9.73 -5.38
CA LEU A 98 -11.60 -10.35 -4.05
C LEU A 98 -10.63 -11.52 -3.94
N MET A 99 -10.64 -12.43 -4.91
CA MET A 99 -9.73 -13.58 -4.93
C MET A 99 -8.26 -13.15 -4.95
N ALA A 100 -7.93 -12.13 -5.74
CA ALA A 100 -6.58 -11.58 -5.78
C ALA A 100 -6.19 -10.97 -4.42
N LEU A 101 -7.04 -10.15 -3.83
CA LEU A 101 -6.78 -9.52 -2.53
C LEU A 101 -6.61 -10.55 -1.40
N GLU A 102 -7.42 -11.60 -1.38
CA GLU A 102 -7.32 -12.68 -0.40
C GLU A 102 -5.95 -13.39 -0.50
N LYS A 103 -5.55 -13.75 -1.71
CA LYS A 103 -4.23 -14.38 -1.96
C LYS A 103 -3.08 -13.47 -1.57
N ILE A 104 -3.14 -12.20 -1.98
CA ILE A 104 -2.14 -11.18 -1.63
C ILE A 104 -2.05 -11.01 -0.12
N GLY A 105 -3.19 -10.90 0.57
CA GLY A 105 -3.27 -10.76 2.01
C GLY A 105 -2.64 -11.96 2.73
N ASN A 106 -3.02 -13.18 2.35
CA ASN A 106 -2.48 -14.42 2.91
C ASN A 106 -0.96 -14.52 2.71
N LEU A 107 -0.47 -14.27 1.49
CA LEU A 107 0.98 -14.27 1.20
C LEU A 107 1.72 -13.20 2.01
N THR A 108 1.13 -12.01 2.16
CA THR A 108 1.73 -10.90 2.92
C THR A 108 1.81 -11.22 4.41
N VAL A 109 0.75 -11.78 4.98
CA VAL A 109 0.71 -12.25 6.39
C VAL A 109 1.72 -13.36 6.62
N GLU A 110 1.77 -14.36 5.74
CA GLU A 110 2.74 -15.46 5.81
C GLU A 110 4.17 -14.92 5.72
N SER A 111 4.44 -14.02 4.77
CA SER A 111 5.76 -13.41 4.59
C SER A 111 6.19 -12.53 5.76
N ALA A 112 5.24 -11.92 6.48
CA ALA A 112 5.53 -11.17 7.71
C ALA A 112 5.73 -12.08 8.94
N GLY A 113 5.50 -13.39 8.82
CA GLY A 113 5.54 -14.32 9.93
C GLY A 113 4.31 -14.24 10.84
N GLY A 114 3.16 -13.84 10.30
CA GLY A 114 1.86 -13.78 10.98
C GLY A 114 1.27 -12.38 11.10
N LEU A 115 -0.04 -12.32 11.37
CA LEU A 115 -0.83 -11.07 11.36
C LEU A 115 -0.32 -10.05 12.38
N GLY A 116 0.06 -10.50 13.59
CA GLY A 116 0.61 -9.63 14.62
C GLY A 116 1.90 -8.91 14.19
N ASN A 117 2.77 -9.61 13.46
CA ASN A 117 4.00 -9.02 12.93
C ASN A 117 3.71 -8.02 11.80
N LEU A 118 2.73 -8.33 10.94
CA LEU A 118 2.29 -7.42 9.90
C LEU A 118 1.74 -6.12 10.50
N VAL A 119 0.86 -6.22 11.50
CA VAL A 119 0.32 -5.04 12.20
C VAL A 119 1.43 -4.21 12.85
N ALA A 120 2.38 -4.86 13.54
CA ALA A 120 3.52 -4.17 14.14
C ALA A 120 4.43 -3.49 13.10
N LEU A 121 4.62 -4.12 11.93
CA LEU A 121 5.35 -3.53 10.81
C LEU A 121 4.64 -2.28 10.30
N VAL A 122 3.35 -2.36 10.00
CA VAL A 122 2.54 -1.22 9.52
C VAL A 122 2.58 -0.07 10.53
N GLN A 123 2.37 -0.33 11.82
CA GLN A 123 2.45 0.70 12.86
C GLN A 123 3.82 1.39 12.89
N ARG A 124 4.92 0.65 12.76
CA ARG A 124 6.28 1.21 12.72
C ARG A 124 6.51 2.08 11.49
N LEU A 125 6.04 1.63 10.33
CA LEU A 125 6.14 2.38 9.07
C LEU A 125 5.38 3.72 9.17
N MET A 126 4.17 3.68 9.74
CA MET A 126 3.30 4.83 9.94
C MET A 126 3.88 5.83 10.95
N ALA A 127 4.43 5.35 12.06
CA ALA A 127 5.12 6.20 13.04
C ALA A 127 6.32 6.94 12.43
N GLY A 128 7.08 6.29 11.55
CA GLY A 128 8.21 6.91 10.84
C GLY A 128 7.80 8.01 9.86
N LEU A 129 6.62 7.91 9.24
CA LEU A 129 6.06 8.95 8.37
C LEU A 129 5.55 10.18 9.15
N GLY A 130 4.99 9.96 10.35
CA GLY A 130 4.56 11.04 11.25
C GLY A 130 5.70 11.98 11.66
N GLN A 131 6.93 11.46 11.80
CA GLN A 131 8.09 12.26 12.18
C GLN A 131 8.69 13.08 11.02
N LYS A 132 8.74 12.53 9.80
CA LYS A 132 9.35 13.23 8.64
C LYS A 132 8.58 14.47 8.15
N THR A 133 7.29 14.57 8.47
CA THR A 133 6.47 15.72 8.06
C THR A 133 6.74 16.98 8.90
N VAL A 134 7.31 16.83 10.10
CA VAL A 134 7.61 17.95 11.00
C VAL A 134 8.93 18.65 10.64
N GLU A 135 9.93 17.92 10.14
CA GLU A 135 11.22 18.51 9.78
C GLU A 135 11.20 19.24 8.42
N ALA A 136 10.37 18.84 7.46
CA ALA A 136 10.29 19.55 6.18
C ALA A 136 9.70 20.98 6.31
N LYS A 137 8.86 21.23 7.32
CA LYS A 137 8.24 22.54 7.57
C LYS A 137 9.12 23.50 8.37
N SER A 138 10.09 23.02 9.14
CA SER A 138 10.97 23.87 9.95
C SER A 138 12.06 24.56 9.12
N HIS A 139 12.49 23.96 8.00
CA HIS A 139 13.54 24.52 7.15
C HIS A 139 13.06 25.56 6.12
N LEU A 140 11.76 25.64 5.83
CA LEU A 140 11.22 26.65 4.90
C LEU A 140 10.92 28.00 5.58
N SER A 141 10.64 28.02 6.89
CA SER A 141 10.40 29.27 7.64
C SER A 141 11.67 30.05 8.03
N ALA A 142 12.86 29.44 7.95
CA ALA A 142 14.11 30.10 8.34
C ALA A 142 14.77 30.91 7.20
N SER A 143 14.39 30.69 5.94
CA SER A 143 15.04 31.34 4.78
C SER A 143 14.44 32.71 4.42
N SER A 144 13.18 32.98 4.78
CA SER A 144 12.50 34.24 4.42
C SER A 144 12.74 35.42 5.37
N ALA A 145 13.52 35.26 6.44
CA ALA A 145 13.78 36.31 7.43
C ALA A 145 15.12 37.06 7.25
N ALA A 146 15.92 36.73 6.22
CA ALA A 146 17.30 37.21 6.09
C ALA A 146 17.57 38.16 4.89
N SER A 147 16.55 38.69 4.20
CA SER A 147 16.74 39.62 3.07
C SER A 147 15.87 40.87 3.18
N GLU A 148 16.02 41.62 4.28
CA GLU A 148 15.47 42.97 4.37
C GLU A 148 16.31 43.83 5.34
N ASN A 149 17.59 44.07 5.01
CA ASN A 149 18.37 45.20 5.55
C ASN A 149 19.74 45.30 4.87
N ASN A 150 19.80 45.93 3.69
CA ASN A 150 21.02 46.63 3.28
C ASN A 150 20.71 47.66 2.19
N ALA A 151 20.42 48.90 2.61
CA ALA A 151 20.50 50.07 1.77
C ALA A 151 21.59 50.99 2.35
N PRO A 152 22.69 51.26 1.64
CA PRO A 152 23.67 52.25 2.07
C PRO A 152 23.23 53.65 1.64
N SER A 153 23.34 54.59 2.58
CA SER A 153 23.22 56.04 2.39
C SER A 153 24.42 56.64 1.65
#